data_AF-A0A956QIR3-F1
#
_entry.id   AF-A0A956QIR3-F1
#
_cell.length_a   1.000
_cell.length_b   1.000
_cell.length_c   1.000
_cell.angle_alpha   90.00
_cell.angle_beta   90.00
_cell.angle_gamma   90.00
#
_symmetry.space_group_name_H-M   'P 1'
#
loop_
_entity.id
_entity.type
_entity.pdbx_description
1 polymer ?
#
loop_
_entity_poly.entity_id
_entity_poly.type
_entity_poly.pdbx_seq_one_letter_code
_entity_poly.pdbx_strand_id
1 'polypeptide(L)'
;MNASDFLFQAADALARGDLLDPEGTGQQVEAFQVHLEEICEQGEQNPSPEGLEALDEALVEAANLFSEAADLLMLAVNEDIPELATIIKERTQDAVDTLRALRQNAEQQTTMLTEEMPVSE
;
A
#
# COMPACT_ATOMS: atom_id res chain seq x y z
N MET A 1 10.87 8.39 3.91
CA MET A 1 10.69 7.44 2.80
C MET A 1 9.32 6.83 2.99
N ASN A 2 8.49 6.75 1.95
CA ASN A 2 7.18 6.10 2.06
C ASN A 2 7.32 4.57 1.83
N ALA A 3 6.25 3.83 2.09
CA ALA A 3 6.20 2.38 1.96
C ALA A 3 6.56 1.86 0.57
N SER A 4 5.98 2.46 -0.47
CA SER A 4 6.21 2.04 -1.85
C SER A 4 7.64 2.32 -2.29
N ASP A 5 8.23 3.46 -1.89
CA ASP A 5 9.64 3.78 -2.16
C ASP A 5 10.58 2.70 -1.60
N PHE A 6 10.32 2.23 -0.37
CA PHE A 6 11.10 1.16 0.26
C PHE A 6 11.04 -0.14 -0.54
N LEU A 7 9.83 -0.61 -0.84
CA LEU A 7 9.62 -1.87 -1.56
C LEU A 7 10.19 -1.82 -2.98
N PHE A 8 10.01 -0.70 -3.69
CA PHE A 8 10.59 -0.52 -5.02
C PHE A 8 12.13 -0.51 -4.98
N GLN A 9 12.73 0.21 -4.02
CA GLN A 9 14.19 0.25 -3.88
C GLN A 9 14.78 -1.12 -3.51
N ALA A 10 14.12 -1.85 -2.61
CA ALA A 10 14.55 -3.19 -2.21
C ALA A 10 14.42 -4.17 -3.39
N ALA A 11 13.33 -4.12 -4.15
CA ALA A 11 13.17 -4.94 -5.34
C ALA A 11 14.15 -4.57 -6.46
N ASP A 12 14.47 -3.28 -6.63
CA ASP A 12 15.53 -2.85 -7.55
C ASP A 12 16.91 -3.38 -7.14
N ALA A 13 17.22 -3.38 -5.84
CA ALA A 13 18.44 -3.94 -5.30
C ALA A 13 18.53 -5.46 -5.59
N LEU A 14 17.47 -6.22 -5.28
CA LEU A 14 17.38 -7.65 -5.61
C LEU A 14 17.57 -7.91 -7.10
N ALA A 15 16.90 -7.15 -7.97
CA ALA A 15 16.98 -7.33 -9.43
C ALA A 15 18.40 -7.06 -9.99
N ARG A 16 19.20 -6.23 -9.32
CA ARG A 16 20.60 -5.98 -9.67
C ARG A 16 21.56 -7.01 -9.08
N GLY A 17 21.08 -7.90 -8.22
CA GLY A 17 21.90 -8.83 -7.44
C GLY A 17 22.65 -8.13 -6.28
N ASP A 18 22.15 -7.00 -5.81
CA ASP A 18 22.67 -6.34 -4.61
C ASP A 18 22.31 -7.20 -3.38
N LEU A 19 23.28 -7.41 -2.50
CA LEU A 19 23.05 -8.10 -1.22
C LEU A 19 22.26 -7.19 -0.27
N LEU A 20 21.05 -7.64 0.08
CA LEU A 20 20.27 -7.05 1.16
C LEU A 20 20.60 -7.76 2.47
N ASP A 21 20.75 -6.98 3.54
CA ASP A 21 20.91 -7.53 4.89
C ASP A 21 19.57 -8.08 5.39
N PRO A 22 19.45 -9.39 5.69
CA PRO A 22 18.20 -9.98 6.16
C PRO A 22 17.70 -9.38 7.48
N GLU A 23 18.61 -9.06 8.40
CA GLU A 23 18.22 -8.53 9.72
C GLU A 23 17.69 -7.09 9.59
N GLY A 24 18.44 -6.21 8.92
CA GLY A 24 18.00 -4.84 8.67
C GLY A 24 16.77 -4.75 7.75
N THR A 25 16.59 -5.68 6.82
CA THR A 25 15.38 -5.75 5.98
C THR A 25 14.19 -6.24 6.81
N GLY A 26 14.38 -7.25 7.65
CA GLY A 26 13.35 -7.77 8.56
C GLY A 26 12.81 -6.71 9.51
N GLN A 27 13.67 -5.90 10.13
CA GLN A 27 13.24 -4.81 11.01
C GLN A 27 12.40 -3.76 10.27
N GLN A 28 12.74 -3.45 9.01
CA GLN A 28 11.98 -2.51 8.20
C GLN A 28 10.62 -3.09 7.77
N VAL A 29 10.58 -4.37 7.40
CA VAL A 29 9.34 -5.07 7.05
C VAL A 29 8.41 -5.17 8.26
N GLU A 30 8.92 -5.50 9.44
CA GLU A 30 8.13 -5.55 10.68
C GLU A 30 7.52 -4.19 11.01
N ALA A 31 8.33 -3.13 11.03
CA ALA A 31 7.83 -1.77 11.26
C ALA A 31 6.79 -1.33 10.21
N PHE A 32 6.97 -1.79 8.97
CA PHE A 32 6.04 -1.52 7.89
C PHE A 32 4.70 -2.26 8.07
N GLN A 33 4.73 -3.54 8.43
CA GLN A 33 3.53 -4.35 8.67
C GLN A 33 2.72 -3.81 9.85
N VAL A 34 3.38 -3.43 10.94
CA VAL A 34 2.74 -2.76 12.08
C VAL A 34 2.00 -1.49 11.61
N HIS A 35 2.63 -0.69 10.75
CA HIS A 35 2.01 0.53 10.25
C HIS A 35 0.81 0.26 9.34
N LEU A 36 0.86 -0.79 8.50
CA LEU A 36 -0.30 -1.20 7.70
C LEU A 36 -1.47 -1.67 8.58
N GLU A 37 -1.18 -2.45 9.61
CA GLU A 37 -2.18 -2.91 10.58
C GLU A 37 -2.85 -1.71 11.28
N GLU A 38 -2.06 -0.75 11.77
CA GLU A 38 -2.58 0.48 12.38
C GLU A 38 -3.52 1.27 11.43
N ILE A 39 -3.19 1.34 10.14
CA ILE A 39 -4.03 2.03 9.14
C ILE A 39 -5.35 1.28 8.95
N CYS A 40 -5.31 -0.05 8.83
CA CYS A 40 -6.51 -0.87 8.68
C CYS A 40 -7.39 -0.79 9.93
N GLU A 41 -6.82 -0.91 11.13
CA GLU A 41 -7.55 -0.77 12.39
C GLU A 41 -8.22 0.61 12.54
N GLN A 42 -7.53 1.68 12.14
CA GLN A 42 -8.12 3.02 12.13
C GLN A 42 -9.30 3.12 11.16
N GLY A 43 -9.19 2.48 9.98
CA GLY A 43 -10.29 2.37 9.02
C GLY A 43 -11.48 1.60 9.59
N GLU A 44 -11.25 0.49 10.30
CA GLU A 44 -12.32 -0.28 10.94
C GLU A 44 -13.01 0.48 12.08
N GLN A 45 -12.24 1.24 12.87
CA GLN A 45 -12.77 2.04 13.98
C GLN A 45 -13.52 3.28 13.51
N ASN A 46 -13.20 3.79 12.33
CA ASN A 46 -13.82 4.96 11.73
C ASN A 46 -14.15 4.68 10.26
N PRO A 47 -15.15 3.79 10.01
CA PRO A 47 -15.49 3.36 8.67
C PRO A 47 -16.05 4.52 7.85
N SER A 48 -15.93 4.40 6.54
CA SER A 48 -16.49 5.37 5.61
C SER A 48 -18.02 5.42 5.76
N PRO A 49 -18.65 6.59 5.54
CA PRO A 49 -20.10 6.73 5.52
C PRO A 49 -20.78 5.76 4.53
N GLU A 50 -22.07 5.46 4.76
CA GLU A 50 -22.86 4.66 3.81
C GLU A 50 -22.81 5.24 2.40
N GLY A 51 -22.59 4.38 1.41
CA GLY A 51 -22.35 4.75 0.01
C GLY A 51 -20.89 4.99 -0.36
N LEU A 52 -19.97 4.92 0.62
CA LEU A 52 -18.52 5.06 0.46
C LEU A 52 -17.74 3.82 0.88
N GLU A 53 -18.40 2.67 1.05
CA GLU A 53 -17.79 1.42 1.52
C GLU A 53 -16.67 0.92 0.60
N ALA A 54 -16.76 1.23 -0.69
CA ALA A 54 -15.71 0.94 -1.67
C ALA A 54 -14.37 1.63 -1.33
N LEU A 55 -14.39 2.71 -0.53
CA LEU A 55 -13.17 3.36 -0.07
C LEU A 55 -12.44 2.51 0.98
N ASP A 56 -13.19 1.91 1.90
CA ASP A 56 -12.63 1.03 2.93
C ASP A 56 -12.11 -0.27 2.30
N GLU A 57 -12.87 -0.85 1.36
CA GLU A 57 -12.46 -2.04 0.61
C GLU A 57 -11.14 -1.82 -0.15
N ALA A 58 -11.02 -0.70 -0.87
CA ALA A 58 -9.81 -0.39 -1.62
C ALA A 58 -8.61 -0.08 -0.70
N LEU A 59 -8.84 0.50 0.48
CA LEU A 59 -7.79 0.68 1.48
C LEU A 59 -7.25 -0.66 1.98
N VAL A 60 -8.15 -1.58 2.33
CA VAL A 60 -7.80 -2.94 2.79
C VAL A 60 -7.10 -3.72 1.68
N GLU A 61 -7.58 -3.62 0.43
CA GLU A 61 -6.94 -4.25 -0.73
C GLU A 61 -5.50 -3.75 -0.92
N ALA A 62 -5.29 -2.42 -0.87
CA ALA A 62 -3.97 -1.85 -0.99
C ALA A 62 -3.04 -2.30 0.15
N ALA A 63 -3.53 -2.35 1.40
CA ALA A 63 -2.76 -2.83 2.53
C ALA A 63 -2.36 -4.31 2.36
N ASN A 64 -3.25 -5.15 1.85
CA ASN A 64 -2.96 -6.55 1.58
C ASN A 64 -1.88 -6.72 0.50
N LEU A 65 -1.98 -5.96 -0.60
CA LEU A 65 -0.98 -5.98 -1.68
C LEU A 65 0.40 -5.53 -1.20
N PHE A 66 0.43 -4.50 -0.35
CA PHE A 66 1.66 -4.05 0.29
C PHE A 66 2.25 -5.10 1.25
N SER A 67 1.41 -5.76 2.03
CA SER A 67 1.84 -6.83 2.94
C SER A 67 2.41 -8.02 2.16
N GLU A 68 1.73 -8.44 1.08
CA GLU A 68 2.22 -9.51 0.20
C GLU A 68 3.58 -9.15 -0.41
N ALA A 69 3.77 -7.91 -0.87
CA ALA A 69 5.05 -7.44 -1.38
C ALA A 69 6.17 -7.50 -0.31
N ALA A 70 5.85 -7.16 0.94
CA ALA A 70 6.81 -7.20 2.05
C ALA A 70 7.19 -8.64 2.44
N ASP A 71 6.22 -9.55 2.48
CA ASP A 71 6.47 -10.98 2.74
C ASP A 71 7.31 -11.61 1.62
N LEU A 72 7.01 -11.27 0.36
CA LEU A 72 7.81 -11.71 -0.80
C LEU A 72 9.23 -11.16 -0.75
N LEU A 73 9.43 -9.93 -0.27
CA LEU A 73 10.75 -9.36 -0.04
C LEU A 73 11.53 -10.16 1.01
N MET A 74 10.91 -10.50 2.14
CA MET A 74 11.56 -11.32 3.16
C MET A 74 11.91 -12.71 2.65
N LEU A 75 11.01 -13.33 1.88
CA LEU A 75 11.26 -14.60 1.24
C LEU A 75 12.45 -14.51 0.26
N ALA A 76 12.46 -13.49 -0.59
CA ALA A 76 13.52 -13.27 -1.57
C ALA A 76 14.90 -13.10 -0.91
N VAL A 77 14.95 -12.35 0.20
CA VAL A 77 16.20 -12.09 0.93
C VAL A 77 16.68 -13.32 1.71
N ASN A 78 15.77 -14.04 2.37
CA ASN A 78 16.15 -15.21 3.19
C ASN A 78 16.55 -16.42 2.35
N GLU A 79 15.91 -16.61 1.19
CA GLU A 79 16.11 -17.77 0.32
C GLU A 79 17.00 -17.45 -0.90
N ASP A 80 17.50 -16.22 -1.02
CA ASP A 80 18.32 -15.74 -2.15
C ASP A 80 17.63 -15.94 -3.51
N ILE A 81 16.39 -15.44 -3.63
CA ILE A 81 15.52 -15.58 -4.81
C ILE A 81 15.27 -14.22 -5.46
N PRO A 82 16.23 -13.68 -6.25
CA PRO A 82 16.10 -12.37 -6.87
C PRO A 82 14.96 -12.29 -7.91
N GLU A 83 14.48 -13.42 -8.44
CA GLU A 83 13.36 -13.47 -9.40
C GLU A 83 12.05 -12.91 -8.81
N LEU A 84 11.89 -12.98 -7.48
CA LEU A 84 10.74 -12.41 -6.79
C LEU A 84 10.69 -10.88 -6.89
N ALA A 85 11.80 -10.21 -7.24
CA ALA A 85 11.85 -8.77 -7.43
C ALA A 85 10.78 -8.25 -8.40
N THR A 86 10.48 -8.99 -9.47
CA THR A 86 9.44 -8.60 -10.43
C THR A 86 8.06 -8.63 -9.78
N ILE A 87 7.76 -9.69 -9.03
CA ILE A 87 6.46 -9.86 -8.35
C ILE A 87 6.28 -8.82 -7.25
N ILE A 88 7.34 -8.54 -6.48
CA ILE A 88 7.33 -7.49 -5.44
C ILE A 88 6.97 -6.13 -6.07
N LYS A 89 7.57 -5.79 -7.22
CA LYS A 89 7.26 -4.54 -7.93
C LYS A 89 5.84 -4.50 -8.44
N GLU A 90 5.35 -5.59 -9.03
CA GLU A 90 3.97 -5.70 -9.52
C GLU A 90 2.98 -5.46 -8.38
N ARG A 91 3.13 -6.17 -7.25
CA ARG A 91 2.26 -6.00 -6.07
C ARG A 91 2.33 -4.60 -5.48
N THR A 92 3.53 -4.03 -5.38
CA THR A 92 3.72 -2.66 -4.89
C THR A 92 3.04 -1.65 -5.82
N GLN A 93 3.13 -1.85 -7.14
CA GLN A 93 2.49 -0.98 -8.13
C GLN A 93 0.97 -1.10 -8.08
N ASP A 94 0.44 -2.32 -8.00
CA ASP A 94 -1.00 -2.58 -7.86
C ASP A 94 -1.54 -1.85 -6.61
N ALA A 95 -0.85 -1.95 -5.47
CA ALA A 95 -1.25 -1.26 -4.24
C ALA A 95 -1.29 0.27 -4.40
N VAL A 96 -0.27 0.83 -5.05
CA VAL A 96 -0.20 2.28 -5.34
C VAL A 96 -1.32 2.72 -6.27
N ASP A 97 -1.64 1.93 -7.29
CA ASP A 97 -2.71 2.26 -8.22
C ASP A 97 -4.09 2.16 -7.57
N THR A 98 -4.31 1.17 -6.69
CA THR A 98 -5.51 1.08 -5.86
C THR A 98 -5.67 2.32 -4.97
N LEU A 99 -4.62 2.75 -4.26
CA LEU A 99 -4.68 3.97 -3.44
C LEU A 99 -4.86 5.25 -4.29
N ARG A 100 -4.30 5.28 -5.50
CA ARG A 100 -4.50 6.42 -6.41
C ARG A 100 -5.94 6.50 -6.88
N ALA A 101 -6.54 5.37 -7.26
CA ALA A 101 -7.94 5.28 -7.65
C ALA A 101 -8.87 5.68 -6.49
N LEU A 102 -8.57 5.18 -5.29
CA LEU A 102 -9.25 5.55 -4.04
C LEU A 102 -9.28 7.08 -3.84
N ARG A 103 -8.11 7.73 -3.94
CA ARG A 103 -7.99 9.17 -3.78
C ARG A 103 -8.77 9.94 -4.84
N GLN A 104 -8.71 9.52 -6.10
CA GLN A 104 -9.48 10.15 -7.18
C GLN A 104 -10.98 10.02 -6.98
N ASN A 105 -11.47 8.86 -6.51
CA ASN A 105 -12.88 8.66 -6.20
C ASN A 105 -13.34 9.58 -5.06
N ALA A 106 -12.55 9.67 -3.99
CA ALA A 106 -12.85 10.56 -2.87
C ALA A 106 -12.88 12.06 -3.29
N GLU A 107 -11.95 12.49 -4.14
CA GLU A 107 -11.89 13.86 -4.67
C GLU A 107 -13.10 14.19 -5.58
N GLN A 108 -13.52 13.26 -6.45
CA GLN A 108 -14.68 13.44 -7.31
C GLN A 108 -15.98 13.57 -6.50
N GLN A 109 -16.18 12.73 -5.49
CA GLN A 109 -17.39 12.77 -4.67
C GLN A 109 -17.45 14.00 -3.76
N THR A 110 -16.30 14.45 -3.23
CA THR A 110 -16.22 15.71 -2.48
C THR A 110 -16.61 16.89 -3.36
N THR A 111 -16.20 16.88 -4.64
CA THR A 111 -16.55 17.93 -5.61
C THR A 111 -18.06 17.95 -5.89
N MET A 112 -18.69 16.79 -6.11
CA MET A 112 -20.14 16.68 -6.33
C MET A 112 -20.95 17.16 -5.12
N LEU A 113 -20.57 16.78 -3.90
CA LEU A 113 -21.24 17.23 -2.67
C LEU A 113 -21.13 18.75 -2.44
N THR A 114 -20.05 19.36 -2.93
CA THR A 114 -19.82 20.81 -2.81
C THR A 114 -20.60 21.61 -3.86
N GLU A 115 -20.83 21.04 -5.05
CA GLU A 115 -21.59 21.67 -6.14
C GLU A 115 -23.12 21.53 -5.98
N GLU A 116 -23.61 20.56 -5.19
CA GLU A 116 -25.04 20.34 -4.92
C GLU A 116 -25.64 21.21 -3.80
N MET A 117 -24.87 22.11 -3.20
CA MET A 117 -25.42 23.13 -2.29
C MET A 117 -25.88 24.35 -3.09
N PRO A 118 -27.19 24.53 -3.37
CA PRO A 118 -27.68 25.84 -3.80
C PRO A 118 -27.43 26.80 -2.64
N VAL A 119 -26.52 27.75 -2.84
CA VAL A 119 -26.45 28.96 -2.03
C VAL A 119 -27.83 29.60 -2.14
N SER A 120 -28.65 29.38 -1.12
CA SER A 120 -29.96 30.01 -1.01
C SER A 120 -29.69 31.41 -0.49
N GLU A 121 -29.62 32.38 -1.41
CA GLU A 121 -29.76 33.82 -1.10
C GLU A 121 -31.18 34.17 -0.67
#